data_AF-A0A7R9DSG8-F1
#
_entry.id   AF-A0A7R9DSG8-F1
#
_cell.length_a   1.000
_cell.length_b   1.000
_cell.length_c   1.000
_cell.angle_alpha   90.00
_cell.angle_beta   90.00
_cell.angle_gamma   90.00
#
_symmetry.space_group_name_H-M   'P 1'
#
loop_
_entity.id
_entity.type
_entity.pdbx_description
1 polymer ?
#
loop_
_entity_poly.entity_id
_entity_poly.type
_entity_poly.pdbx_seq_one_letter_code
_entity_poly.pdbx_strand_id
1 'polypeptide(L)'
;MQSFCTARVKKFVDFNEVRQEIEAETDRVTGSNKGISNIPINLRVYSPNVLNLTLIDLPGLTKVPIGDQPVDIEAQIRAMIMQFIGRDSCLILAVTPANTDLANSDALKLAKDVDPGGLRTIGVITKLDLMDEGTDARDVLENKLLPLRRGYVGVVNRSQKDIDGQKDIKAALAAERKFFL
;
A
#
# COMPACT_ATOMS: atom_id res chain seq x y z
N MET A 1 -37.32 -8.93 -20.38
CA MET A 1 -37.19 -10.37 -20.69
C MET A 1 -35.96 -10.56 -21.56
N GLN A 2 -34.87 -11.06 -20.98
CA GLN A 2 -33.88 -12.03 -21.50
C GLN A 2 -32.59 -11.91 -20.67
N SER A 3 -32.31 -12.96 -19.91
CA SER A 3 -31.06 -13.21 -19.20
C SER A 3 -30.13 -14.03 -20.09
N PHE A 4 -28.80 -13.84 -19.99
CA PHE A 4 -27.82 -14.92 -20.15
C PHE A 4 -26.56 -14.64 -19.29
N CYS A 5 -26.06 -15.72 -18.69
CA CYS A 5 -25.07 -15.83 -17.61
C CYS A 5 -23.60 -15.59 -18.02
N THR A 6 -22.78 -15.04 -17.10
CA THR A 6 -21.58 -15.73 -16.55
C THR A 6 -21.09 -15.04 -15.26
N ALA A 7 -20.92 -15.81 -14.17
CA ALA A 7 -20.50 -15.42 -12.81
C ALA A 7 -21.41 -14.46 -12.00
N ARG A 8 -21.96 -14.93 -10.87
CA ARG A 8 -22.74 -14.10 -9.93
C ARG A 8 -21.83 -13.03 -9.34
N VAL A 9 -22.00 -11.77 -9.76
CA VAL A 9 -21.39 -10.63 -9.07
C VAL A 9 -22.06 -10.50 -7.70
N LYS A 10 -21.37 -10.92 -6.64
CA LYS A 10 -21.83 -10.73 -5.25
C LYS A 10 -21.73 -9.25 -4.92
N LYS A 11 -22.85 -8.66 -4.49
CA LYS A 11 -22.92 -7.25 -4.08
C LYS A 11 -22.86 -7.19 -2.57
N PHE A 12 -21.99 -6.33 -2.06
CA PHE A 12 -21.84 -6.07 -0.64
C PHE A 12 -22.29 -4.65 -0.33
N VAL A 13 -22.89 -4.47 0.84
CA VAL A 13 -23.28 -3.15 1.36
C VAL A 13 -22.55 -2.82 2.67
N ASP A 14 -21.93 -3.82 3.30
CA ASP A 14 -21.07 -3.67 4.48
C ASP A 14 -19.59 -3.86 4.08
N PHE A 15 -18.74 -2.91 4.46
CA PHE A 15 -17.30 -2.98 4.22
C PHE A 15 -16.61 -4.10 5.02
N ASN A 16 -17.17 -4.52 6.15
CA ASN A 16 -16.66 -5.66 6.91
C ASN A 16 -16.83 -6.96 6.11
N GLU A 17 -17.98 -7.14 5.44
CA GLU A 17 -18.19 -8.29 4.55
C GLU A 17 -17.26 -8.24 3.33
N VAL A 18 -17.03 -7.06 2.76
CA VAL A 18 -16.04 -6.88 1.68
C VAL A 18 -14.66 -7.33 2.12
N ARG A 19 -14.21 -6.90 3.31
CA ARG A 19 -12.91 -7.29 3.87
C ARG A 19 -12.82 -8.81 4.04
N GLN A 20 -13.82 -9.42 4.65
CA GLN A 20 -13.86 -10.87 4.87
C GLN A 20 -13.84 -11.65 3.55
N GLU A 21 -14.55 -11.17 2.51
CA GLU A 21 -14.52 -11.81 1.20
C GLU A 21 -13.14 -11.68 0.52
N ILE A 22 -12.47 -10.53 0.65
CA ILE A 22 -11.11 -10.35 0.12
C ILE A 22 -10.15 -11.32 0.79
N GLU A 23 -10.21 -11.44 2.12
CA GLU A 23 -9.38 -12.39 2.87
C GLU A 23 -9.69 -13.84 2.43
N ALA A 24 -10.97 -14.22 2.34
CA ALA A 24 -11.38 -15.56 1.93
C ALA A 24 -11.02 -15.89 0.46
N GLU A 25 -11.08 -14.93 -0.46
CA GLU A 25 -10.68 -15.12 -1.85
C GLU A 25 -9.15 -15.22 -1.98
N THR A 26 -8.42 -14.42 -1.19
CA THR A 26 -6.96 -14.51 -1.12
C THR A 26 -6.56 -15.93 -0.70
N ASP A 27 -7.09 -16.41 0.42
CA ASP A 27 -6.81 -17.76 0.94
C ASP A 27 -7.21 -18.87 -0.04
N ARG A 28 -8.32 -18.69 -0.77
CA ARG A 28 -8.80 -19.66 -1.78
C ARG A 28 -7.83 -19.81 -2.95
N VAL A 29 -7.17 -18.74 -3.35
CA VAL A 29 -6.26 -18.71 -4.51
C VAL A 29 -4.82 -19.03 -4.10
N THR A 30 -4.35 -18.53 -2.95
CA THR A 30 -2.96 -18.69 -2.51
C THR A 30 -2.73 -19.88 -1.58
N GLY A 31 -3.81 -20.50 -1.09
CA GLY A 31 -3.75 -21.46 0.01
C GLY A 31 -3.41 -20.79 1.36
N SER A 32 -3.46 -21.57 2.44
CA SER A 32 -3.26 -21.07 3.81
C SER A 32 -1.80 -20.74 4.18
N ASN A 33 -0.84 -21.02 3.29
CA ASN A 33 0.60 -21.01 3.60
C ASN A 33 1.37 -19.82 3.00
N LYS A 34 0.78 -18.62 3.01
CA LYS A 34 1.45 -17.35 2.62
C LYS A 34 1.97 -17.33 1.17
N GLY A 35 1.39 -18.12 0.28
CA GLY A 35 1.65 -18.03 -1.16
C GLY A 35 1.26 -16.67 -1.72
N ILE A 36 1.81 -16.29 -2.87
CA ILE A 36 1.40 -15.10 -3.61
C ILE A 36 0.81 -15.56 -4.93
N SER A 37 -0.27 -14.90 -5.37
CA SER A 37 -0.90 -15.14 -6.65
C SER A 37 -0.74 -13.92 -7.55
N ASN A 38 -0.52 -14.15 -8.84
CA ASN A 38 -0.52 -13.12 -9.87
C ASN A 38 -1.93 -12.80 -10.39
N ILE A 39 -2.97 -13.46 -9.86
CA ILE A 39 -4.36 -13.23 -10.22
C ILE A 39 -4.91 -12.06 -9.38
N PRO A 40 -5.29 -10.93 -9.99
CA PRO A 40 -5.79 -9.78 -9.25
C PRO A 40 -7.24 -9.98 -8.79
N ILE A 41 -7.56 -9.50 -7.58
CA ILE A 41 -8.93 -9.37 -7.09
C ILE A 41 -9.50 -8.04 -7.60
N ASN A 42 -10.53 -8.11 -8.44
CA ASN A 42 -11.18 -6.93 -9.01
C ASN A 42 -12.37 -6.50 -8.15
N LEU A 43 -12.21 -5.40 -7.40
CA LEU A 43 -13.28 -4.80 -6.61
C LEU A 43 -13.84 -3.54 -7.29
N ARG A 44 -15.18 -3.43 -7.37
CA ARG A 44 -15.86 -2.21 -7.83
C ARG A 44 -16.69 -1.63 -6.69
N VAL A 45 -16.29 -0.45 -6.22
CA VAL A 45 -17.00 0.27 -5.16
C VAL A 45 -17.87 1.36 -5.79
N TYR A 46 -19.17 1.34 -5.46
CA TYR A 46 -20.14 2.31 -5.96
C TYR A 46 -20.58 3.23 -4.83
N SER A 47 -20.42 4.53 -5.02
CA SER A 47 -20.90 5.56 -4.08
C SER A 47 -21.21 6.84 -4.84
N PRO A 48 -22.27 7.59 -4.48
CA PRO A 48 -22.54 8.90 -5.08
C PRO A 48 -21.50 9.97 -4.70
N ASN A 49 -20.64 9.69 -3.72
CA ASN A 49 -19.69 10.65 -3.14
C ASN A 49 -18.23 10.35 -3.53
N VAL A 50 -17.99 9.53 -4.55
CA VAL A 50 -16.63 9.17 -5.00
C VAL A 50 -16.41 9.49 -6.47
N LEU A 51 -15.16 9.74 -6.83
CA LEU A 51 -14.74 9.88 -8.21
C LEU A 51 -14.51 8.51 -8.85
N ASN A 52 -14.57 8.47 -10.18
CA ASN A 52 -14.15 7.30 -10.95
C ASN A 52 -12.62 7.21 -10.91
N LEU A 53 -12.10 6.39 -9.99
CA LEU A 53 -10.68 6.18 -9.78
C LEU A 53 -10.37 4.68 -9.72
N THR A 54 -9.17 4.32 -10.18
CA THR A 54 -8.62 2.97 -10.04
C THR A 54 -7.49 3.01 -9.03
N LEU A 55 -7.69 2.32 -7.90
CA LEU A 55 -6.67 2.10 -6.88
C LEU A 55 -6.14 0.68 -7.04
N ILE A 56 -4.83 0.54 -6.96
CA ILE A 56 -4.15 -0.75 -7.10
C ILE A 56 -3.34 -0.95 -5.82
N ASP A 57 -3.75 -1.94 -5.04
CA ASP A 57 -2.98 -2.42 -3.90
C ASP A 57 -2.05 -3.54 -4.36
N LEU A 58 -0.77 -3.44 -4.01
CA LEU A 58 0.28 -4.33 -4.50
C LEU A 58 0.93 -5.07 -3.33
N PRO A 59 1.37 -6.33 -3.51
CA PRO A 59 2.07 -7.06 -2.46
C PRO A 59 3.30 -6.30 -1.97
N GLY A 60 3.56 -6.36 -0.66
CA GLY A 60 4.80 -5.84 -0.07
C GLY A 60 6.02 -6.63 -0.57
N LEU A 61 7.13 -5.93 -0.83
CA LEU A 61 8.38 -6.58 -1.23
C LEU A 61 8.94 -7.43 -0.08
N THR A 62 9.17 -8.70 -0.34
CA THR A 62 9.85 -9.63 0.57
C THR A 62 11.19 -10.05 -0.01
N LYS A 63 12.26 -9.97 0.80
CA LYS A 63 13.63 -10.37 0.41
C LYS A 63 13.95 -11.83 0.70
N VAL A 64 13.17 -12.45 1.58
CA VAL A 64 13.38 -13.83 2.01
C VAL A 64 12.07 -14.58 1.86
N PRO A 65 12.05 -15.71 1.13
CA PRO A 65 10.86 -16.53 1.03
C PRO A 65 10.50 -17.10 2.40
N ILE A 66 9.21 -17.09 2.73
CA ILE A 66 8.67 -17.67 3.96
C ILE A 66 7.62 -18.74 3.64
N GLY A 67 7.61 -19.82 4.42
CA GLY A 67 6.67 -20.92 4.21
C GLY A 67 6.89 -21.60 2.85
N ASP A 68 5.83 -21.70 2.04
CA ASP A 68 5.84 -22.37 0.74
C ASP A 68 6.14 -21.41 -0.44
N GLN A 69 6.65 -20.20 -0.14
CA GLN A 69 7.01 -19.24 -1.19
C GLN A 69 8.19 -19.75 -2.03
N PRO A 70 8.15 -19.56 -3.36
CA PRO A 70 9.23 -19.99 -4.22
C PRO A 70 10.48 -19.12 -4.01
N VAL A 71 11.65 -19.65 -4.38
CA VAL A 71 12.94 -18.96 -4.16
C VAL A 71 13.03 -17.64 -4.95
N ASP A 72 12.32 -17.54 -6.07
CA ASP A 72 12.25 -16.36 -6.94
C ASP A 72 11.10 -15.39 -6.60
N ILE A 73 10.49 -15.51 -5.41
CA ILE A 73 9.32 -14.72 -5.01
C ILE A 73 9.55 -13.21 -5.14
N GLU A 74 10.73 -12.72 -4.77
CA GLU A 74 11.10 -11.31 -4.90
C GLU A 74 11.00 -10.83 -6.36
N ALA A 75 11.51 -11.64 -7.30
CA ALA A 75 11.47 -11.33 -8.73
C ALA A 75 10.04 -11.35 -9.27
N GLN A 76 9.20 -12.28 -8.80
CA GLN A 76 7.79 -12.36 -9.19
C GLN A 76 6.99 -11.14 -8.69
N ILE A 77 7.14 -10.75 -7.43
CA ILE A 77 6.48 -9.56 -6.86
C ILE A 77 6.96 -8.31 -7.62
N ARG A 78 8.28 -8.18 -7.84
CA ARG A 78 8.84 -7.06 -8.60
C ARG A 78 8.25 -6.98 -10.00
N ALA A 79 8.19 -8.09 -10.73
CA ALA A 79 7.59 -8.13 -12.06
C ALA A 79 6.12 -7.70 -12.05
N MET A 80 5.35 -8.14 -11.05
CA MET A 80 3.96 -7.73 -10.87
C MET A 80 3.83 -6.22 -10.63
N ILE A 81 4.62 -5.64 -9.71
CA ILE A 81 4.61 -4.21 -9.42
C ILE A 81 4.90 -3.39 -10.69
N MET A 82 5.94 -3.79 -11.44
CA MET A 82 6.40 -3.09 -12.64
C MET A 82 5.34 -3.02 -13.75
N GLN A 83 4.43 -4.01 -13.85
CA GLN A 83 3.32 -3.98 -14.81
C GLN A 83 2.33 -2.84 -14.58
N PHE A 84 2.23 -2.37 -13.34
CA PHE A 84 1.33 -1.28 -12.96
C PHE A 84 2.05 0.06 -12.93
N ILE A 85 3.18 0.15 -12.23
CA ILE A 85 3.90 1.42 -12.04
C ILE A 85 4.62 1.90 -13.30
N GLY A 86 4.88 1.01 -14.27
CA GLY A 86 5.49 1.35 -15.55
C GLY A 86 4.60 2.19 -16.48
N ARG A 87 3.32 2.38 -16.15
CA ARG A 87 2.39 3.22 -16.93
C ARG A 87 2.55 4.69 -16.54
N ASP A 88 2.75 5.58 -17.51
CA ASP A 88 2.96 7.02 -17.26
C ASP A 88 1.78 7.71 -16.55
N SER A 89 0.55 7.18 -16.72
CA SER A 89 -0.65 7.69 -16.06
C SER A 89 -0.79 7.23 -14.60
N CYS A 90 0.08 6.35 -14.11
CA CYS A 90 0.03 5.82 -12.75
C CYS A 90 0.76 6.76 -11.79
N LEU A 91 0.04 7.27 -10.79
CA LEU A 91 0.62 7.96 -9.65
C LEU A 91 1.19 6.92 -8.67
N ILE A 92 2.47 7.07 -8.30
CA ILE A 92 3.17 6.14 -7.41
C ILE A 92 3.22 6.74 -6.01
N LEU A 93 2.68 6.01 -5.03
CA LEU A 93 2.86 6.31 -3.61
C LEU A 93 4.01 5.44 -3.09
N ALA A 94 5.21 6.01 -2.99
CA ALA A 94 6.38 5.31 -2.48
C ALA A 94 6.37 5.36 -0.94
N VAL A 95 5.78 4.32 -0.34
CA VAL A 95 5.61 4.21 1.12
C VAL A 95 6.88 3.63 1.76
N THR A 96 7.46 4.38 2.69
CA THR A 96 8.67 4.00 3.43
C THR A 96 8.44 4.21 4.92
N PRO A 97 8.83 3.27 5.80
CA PRO A 97 8.76 3.49 7.23
C PRO A 97 9.94 4.37 7.71
N ALA A 98 9.67 5.28 8.63
CA ALA A 98 10.62 6.29 9.12
C ALA A 98 11.77 5.71 9.95
N ASN A 99 11.56 4.52 10.53
CA ASN A 99 12.57 3.79 11.31
C ASN A 99 13.58 3.03 10.42
N THR A 100 13.59 3.28 9.12
CA THR A 100 14.56 2.69 8.18
C THR A 100 15.17 3.78 7.31
N ASP A 101 16.42 3.60 6.92
CA ASP A 101 17.09 4.55 6.03
C ASP A 101 16.37 4.66 4.68
N LEU A 102 16.07 5.90 4.28
CA LEU A 102 15.40 6.20 3.02
C LEU A 102 16.18 5.65 1.81
N ALA A 103 17.52 5.67 1.88
CA ALA A 103 18.40 5.14 0.84
C ALA A 103 18.22 3.63 0.60
N ASN A 104 17.71 2.91 1.61
CA ASN A 104 17.43 1.49 1.54
C ASN A 104 15.98 1.18 1.16
N SER A 105 15.15 2.20 0.90
CA SER A 105 13.75 2.01 0.53
C SER A 105 13.60 1.35 -0.84
N ASP A 106 13.09 0.12 -0.84
CA ASP A 106 12.84 -0.62 -2.06
C ASP A 106 11.71 0.01 -2.91
N ALA A 107 10.72 0.63 -2.27
CA ALA A 107 9.65 1.37 -2.94
C ALA A 107 10.19 2.55 -3.77
N LEU A 108 11.11 3.34 -3.21
CA LEU A 108 11.74 4.46 -3.93
C LEU A 108 12.67 3.99 -5.03
N LYS A 109 13.40 2.87 -4.83
CA LYS A 109 14.23 2.26 -5.89
C LYS A 109 13.37 1.84 -7.09
N LEU A 110 12.28 1.12 -6.86
CA LEU A 110 11.35 0.74 -7.93
C LEU A 110 10.71 1.95 -8.62
N ALA A 111 10.31 2.97 -7.84
CA ALA A 111 9.76 4.20 -8.41
C ALA A 111 10.80 4.90 -9.31
N LYS A 112 12.07 4.95 -8.93
CA LYS A 112 13.15 5.56 -9.73
C LYS A 112 13.44 4.80 -11.03
N ASP A 113 13.21 3.49 -11.08
CA ASP A 113 13.38 2.70 -12.31
C ASP A 113 12.37 3.10 -13.40
N VAL A 114 11.18 3.60 -13.03
CA VAL A 114 10.09 3.96 -13.97
C VAL A 114 9.73 5.45 -13.99
N ASP A 115 10.19 6.21 -13.00
CA ASP A 115 10.03 7.66 -12.88
C ASP A 115 11.32 8.29 -12.30
N PRO A 116 12.44 8.29 -13.04
CA PRO A 116 13.72 8.82 -12.55
C PRO A 116 13.62 10.29 -12.09
N GLY A 117 12.80 11.09 -12.78
CA GLY A 117 12.53 12.49 -12.47
C GLY A 117 11.60 12.72 -11.27
N GLY A 118 10.97 11.67 -10.74
CA GLY A 118 10.04 11.76 -9.62
C GLY A 118 8.80 12.61 -9.89
N LEU A 119 8.37 12.73 -11.15
CA LEU A 119 7.28 13.61 -11.60
C LEU A 119 5.91 13.15 -11.12
N ARG A 120 5.73 11.84 -10.99
CA ARG A 120 4.49 11.15 -10.62
C ARG A 120 4.67 10.27 -9.39
N THR A 121 5.77 10.45 -8.66
CA THR A 121 6.06 9.77 -7.40
C THR A 121 5.87 10.71 -6.23
N ILE A 122 5.09 10.28 -5.23
CA ILE A 122 4.93 10.94 -3.94
C ILE A 122 5.60 10.06 -2.88
N GLY A 123 6.52 10.63 -2.11
CA GLY A 123 7.11 9.94 -0.98
C GLY A 123 6.16 9.96 0.21
N VAL A 124 5.91 8.81 0.83
CA VAL A 124 5.06 8.71 2.02
C VAL A 124 5.88 8.11 3.14
N ILE A 125 6.07 8.86 4.22
CA ILE A 125 6.84 8.44 5.39
C ILE A 125 5.86 7.99 6.48
N THR A 126 5.88 6.71 6.82
CA THR A 126 5.00 6.10 7.84
C THR A 126 5.76 5.82 9.13
N LYS A 127 5.07 5.47 10.22
CA LYS A 127 5.68 5.01 11.48
C LYS A 127 6.65 6.03 12.11
N LEU A 128 6.38 7.33 11.94
CA LEU A 128 7.17 8.41 12.54
C LEU A 128 7.18 8.36 14.08
N ASP A 129 6.15 7.78 14.66
CA ASP A 129 6.00 7.50 16.09
C ASP A 129 6.94 6.41 16.62
N LEU A 130 7.55 5.62 15.72
CA LEU A 130 8.44 4.51 16.07
C LEU A 130 9.91 4.80 15.73
N MET A 131 10.26 6.06 15.49
CA MET A 131 11.65 6.47 15.29
C MET A 131 12.44 6.38 16.60
N ASP A 132 13.73 6.07 16.48
CA ASP A 132 14.63 5.99 17.63
C ASP A 132 14.79 7.37 18.27
N GLU A 133 14.83 7.39 19.61
CA GLU A 133 15.01 8.63 20.37
C GLU A 133 16.31 9.32 19.97
N GLY A 134 16.23 10.61 19.63
CA GLY A 134 17.36 11.40 19.13
C GLY A 134 17.54 11.39 17.61
N THR A 135 16.67 10.69 16.86
CA THR A 135 16.61 10.76 15.39
C THR A 135 15.34 11.48 14.91
N ASP A 136 15.39 12.05 13.72
CA ASP A 136 14.22 12.66 13.07
C ASP A 136 14.23 12.45 11.55
N ALA A 137 13.06 12.60 10.94
CA ALA A 137 12.88 12.50 9.49
C ALA A 137 12.84 13.88 8.81
N ARG A 138 13.39 14.94 9.45
CA ARG A 138 13.22 16.32 9.01
C ARG A 138 13.77 16.56 7.62
N ASP A 139 15.00 16.13 7.35
CA ASP A 139 15.63 16.33 6.03
C ASP A 139 14.92 15.56 4.91
N VAL A 140 14.22 14.48 5.26
CA VAL A 140 13.37 13.74 4.31
C VAL A 140 12.10 14.53 4.02
N LEU A 141 11.39 14.97 5.06
CA LEU A 141 10.13 15.71 4.93
C LEU A 141 10.32 17.11 4.31
N GLU A 142 11.47 17.75 4.56
CA GLU A 142 11.88 19.00 3.91
C GLU A 142 12.44 18.77 2.49
N ASN A 143 12.38 17.54 1.97
CA ASN A 143 12.75 17.16 0.60
C ASN A 143 14.23 17.44 0.25
N LYS A 144 15.13 17.36 1.25
CA LYS A 144 16.57 17.66 1.09
C LYS A 144 17.40 16.42 0.78
N LEU A 145 17.07 15.27 1.37
CA LEU A 145 17.90 14.06 1.27
C LEU A 145 17.80 13.38 -0.11
N LEU A 146 16.58 13.07 -0.55
CA LEU A 146 16.31 12.48 -1.88
C LEU A 146 15.17 13.25 -2.54
N PRO A 147 15.46 14.31 -3.32
CA PRO A 147 14.40 15.19 -3.82
C PRO A 147 13.40 14.47 -4.75
N LEU A 148 12.11 14.62 -4.43
CA LEU A 148 10.97 14.27 -5.29
C LEU A 148 10.24 15.54 -5.74
N ARG A 149 9.73 15.57 -6.97
CA ARG A 149 8.99 16.74 -7.49
C ARG A 149 7.69 17.01 -6.73
N ARG A 150 7.08 15.97 -6.17
CA ARG A 150 5.87 16.06 -5.33
C ARG A 150 6.17 16.13 -3.83
N GLY A 151 7.46 16.07 -3.45
CA GLY A 151 7.89 16.06 -2.06
C GLY A 151 7.49 14.81 -1.29
N TYR A 152 7.47 14.95 0.04
CA TYR A 152 7.19 13.90 1.00
C TYR A 152 6.02 14.29 1.89
N VAL A 153 5.24 13.29 2.30
CA VAL A 153 4.15 13.43 3.27
C VAL A 153 4.38 12.44 4.40
N GLY A 154 4.47 12.95 5.63
CA GLY A 154 4.51 12.13 6.84
C GLY A 154 3.11 11.74 7.28
N VAL A 155 2.91 10.48 7.66
CA VAL A 155 1.65 9.96 8.20
C VAL A 155 1.89 9.11 9.44
N VAL A 156 1.00 9.22 10.42
CA VAL A 156 0.98 8.38 11.63
C VAL A 156 -0.29 7.55 11.63
N ASN A 157 -0.13 6.27 11.31
CA ASN A 157 -1.24 5.32 11.21
C ASN A 157 -1.55 4.66 12.56
N ARG A 158 -2.68 3.95 12.62
CA ARG A 158 -3.04 3.11 13.78
C ARG A 158 -1.99 2.01 13.98
N SER A 159 -1.56 1.83 15.23
CA SER A 159 -0.72 0.69 15.63
C SER A 159 -1.51 -0.63 15.60
N GLN A 160 -0.83 -1.77 15.69
CA GLN A 160 -1.52 -3.07 15.78
C GLN A 160 -2.47 -3.12 16.99
N LYS A 161 -2.04 -2.60 18.14
CA LYS A 161 -2.87 -2.49 19.34
C LYS A 161 -4.12 -1.62 19.12
N ASP A 162 -3.99 -0.54 18.35
CA ASP A 162 -5.12 0.32 18.00
C ASP A 162 -6.11 -0.38 17.06
N ILE A 163 -5.61 -1.21 16.13
CA ILE A 163 -6.44 -2.00 15.21
C ILE A 163 -7.21 -3.06 15.98
N ASP A 164 -6.53 -3.81 16.85
CA ASP A 164 -7.14 -4.84 17.69
C ASP A 164 -8.18 -4.25 18.65
N GLY A 165 -7.92 -3.04 19.15
CA GLY A 165 -8.84 -2.25 19.96
C GLY A 165 -9.91 -1.48 19.16
N GLN A 166 -10.01 -1.69 17.85
CA GLN A 166 -10.98 -1.04 16.95
C GLN A 166 -11.02 0.50 17.08
N LYS A 167 -9.86 1.14 17.23
CA LYS A 167 -9.75 2.60 17.34
C LYS A 167 -10.37 3.29 16.12
N ASP A 168 -11.31 4.19 16.41
CA ASP A 168 -12.02 4.98 15.40
C ASP A 168 -11.07 5.91 14.62
N ILE A 169 -11.43 6.18 13.36
CA ILE A 169 -10.67 7.03 12.44
C ILE A 169 -10.54 8.45 13.00
N LYS A 170 -11.59 9.01 13.64
CA LYS A 170 -11.50 10.37 14.22
C LYS A 170 -10.47 10.45 15.34
N ALA A 171 -10.40 9.41 16.17
CA ALA A 171 -9.42 9.33 17.24
C ALA A 171 -7.99 9.15 16.69
N ALA A 172 -7.81 8.38 15.61
CA ALA A 172 -6.53 8.25 14.92
C ALA A 172 -6.05 9.59 14.34
N LEU A 173 -6.92 10.32 13.64
CA LEU A 173 -6.60 11.64 13.08
C LEU A 173 -6.28 12.68 14.16
N ALA A 174 -6.99 12.66 15.29
CA ALA A 174 -6.69 13.55 16.41
C ALA A 174 -5.32 13.24 17.03
N ALA A 175 -4.95 11.96 17.15
CA ALA A 175 -3.65 11.54 17.64
C ALA A 175 -2.51 11.91 16.67
N GLU A 176 -2.71 11.70 15.37
CA GLU A 176 -1.77 12.13 14.32
C GLU A 176 -1.55 13.64 14.35
N ARG A 177 -2.64 14.44 14.43
CA ARG A 177 -2.51 15.89 14.54
C ARG A 177 -1.73 16.30 15.79
N LYS A 178 -1.98 15.64 16.93
CA LYS A 178 -1.24 15.91 18.17
C LYS A 178 0.24 15.55 18.05
N PHE A 179 0.60 14.55 17.25
CA PHE A 179 1.99 14.17 17.01
C PHE A 179 2.77 15.24 16.24
N PHE A 180 2.13 15.91 15.28
CA PHE A 180 2.78 16.93 14.43
C PHE A 180 2.68 18.38 14.94
N LEU A 181 1.88 18.65 15.99
CA LEU A 181 1.74 19.97 16.61
C LEU A 181 2.76 20.16 17.74
#